data_AF-A0A957SYC4-F1
#
_entry.id   AF-A0A957SYC4-F1
#
_cell.length_a   1.000
_cell.length_b   1.000
_cell.length_c   1.000
_cell.angle_alpha   90.00
_cell.angle_beta   90.00
_cell.angle_gamma   90.00
#
_symmetry.space_group_name_H-M   'P 1'
#
loop_
_entity.id
_entity.type
_entity.pdbx_description
1 polymer ?
#
loop_
_entity_poly.entity_id
_entity_poly.type
_entity_poly.pdbx_seq_one_letter_code
_entity_poly.pdbx_strand_id
1 'polypeptide(L)' 'MPGINGIETFELLREVDPQVKVILCSGYSEGTVTAQIEHNSLTAFLQKPVKVADLLNVIKSALATQV' A
#
# COMPACT_ATOMS: atom_id res chain seq x y z
N MET A 1 -13.12 0.64 -4.72
CA MET A 1 -14.35 0.60 -3.90
C MET A 1 -15.44 1.31 -4.71
N PRO A 2 -16.75 1.13 -4.44
CA PRO A 2 -17.74 2.04 -5.02
C PRO A 2 -17.46 3.45 -4.50
N GLY A 3 -17.34 4.44 -5.38
CA GLY A 3 -17.20 5.85 -5.01
C GLY A 3 -15.76 6.37 -4.84
N ILE A 4 -14.81 5.56 -4.35
CA ILE A 4 -13.40 5.97 -4.19
C ILE A 4 -12.41 4.90 -4.69
N ASN A 5 -11.29 5.37 -5.23
CA ASN A 5 -10.18 4.54 -5.70
C ASN A 5 -9.15 4.30 -4.59
N GLY A 6 -8.18 3.40 -4.83
CA GLY A 6 -7.19 3.02 -3.82
C GLY A 6 -6.19 4.12 -3.44
N ILE A 7 -5.96 5.07 -4.34
CA ILE A 7 -5.05 6.21 -4.14
C ILE A 7 -5.74 7.28 -3.30
N GLU A 8 -6.98 7.63 -3.65
CA GLU A 8 -7.82 8.51 -2.83
C GLU A 8 -7.97 7.95 -1.41
N THR A 9 -8.13 6.62 -1.28
CA THR A 9 -8.18 5.97 0.04
C THR A 9 -6.84 6.12 0.79
N PHE A 10 -5.71 5.98 0.10
CA PHE A 10 -4.38 6.15 0.69
C PHE A 10 -4.17 7.59 1.20
N GLU A 11 -4.54 8.60 0.41
CA GLU A 11 -4.43 10.01 0.77
C GLU A 11 -5.29 10.33 2.01
N LEU A 12 -6.56 9.92 2.00
CA LEU A 12 -7.47 10.13 3.14
C LEU A 12 -6.98 9.45 4.42
N LEU A 13 -6.38 8.25 4.33
CA LEU A 13 -5.80 7.58 5.49
C LEU A 13 -4.60 8.34 6.06
N ARG A 14 -3.76 8.92 5.20
CA ARG A 14 -2.59 9.72 5.60
C ARG A 14 -2.97 11.08 6.19
N GLU A 15 -4.10 11.66 5.77
CA GLU A 15 -4.66 12.85 6.42
C GLU A 15 -5.10 12.56 7.87
N VAL A 16 -5.64 11.36 8.12
CA VAL A 16 -6.06 10.94 9.47
C VAL A 16 -4.88 10.55 10.35
N ASP A 17 -3.95 9.77 9.81
CA ASP A 17 -2.72 9.34 10.50
C ASP A 17 -1.53 9.38 9.53
N PRO A 18 -0.65 10.40 9.65
CA PRO A 18 0.54 10.51 8.81
C PRO A 18 1.53 9.35 8.97
N GLN A 19 1.42 8.49 9.98
CA GLN A 19 2.28 7.33 10.22
C GLN A 19 1.64 5.99 9.84
N VAL A 20 0.39 5.97 9.38
CA VAL A 20 -0.31 4.74 9.02
C VAL A 20 0.48 3.93 7.98
N LYS A 21 0.68 2.65 8.25
CA LYS A 21 1.37 1.76 7.32
C LYS A 21 0.38 1.25 6.27
N VAL A 22 0.66 1.50 5.00
CA VAL A 22 -0.24 1.13 3.89
C VAL A 22 0.43 0.13 2.96
N ILE A 23 -0.25 -0.99 2.73
CA ILE A 23 0.10 -2.01 1.75
C ILE A 23 -0.93 -1.93 0.62
N LEU A 24 -0.50 -1.53 -0.58
CA LEU A 24 -1.42 -1.36 -1.69
C LEU A 24 -1.49 -2.64 -2.54
N CYS A 25 -2.70 -3.10 -2.83
CA CYS A 25 -2.95 -4.33 -3.60
C CYS A 25 -3.66 -4.03 -4.93
N SER A 26 -2.95 -4.10 -6.07
CA SER A 26 -3.49 -3.70 -7.39
C SER A 26 -3.28 -4.75 -8.47
N GLY A 27 -4.18 -4.80 -9.46
CA GLY A 27 -3.97 -5.58 -10.70
C GLY A 27 -3.12 -4.84 -11.73
N TYR A 28 -2.94 -3.53 -11.55
CA TYR A 28 -2.00 -2.73 -12.35
C TYR A 28 -0.55 -3.01 -11.92
N SER A 29 0.41 -2.71 -12.78
CA SER A 29 1.83 -2.84 -12.44
C SER A 29 2.22 -1.83 -11.35
N GLU A 30 3.20 -2.20 -10.53
CA GLU A 30 3.75 -1.37 -9.46
C GLU A 30 4.14 0.02 -9.95
N GLY A 31 4.87 0.10 -11.08
CA GLY A 31 5.35 1.36 -11.66
C GLY A 31 4.25 2.35 -12.03
N THR A 32 3.04 1.88 -12.37
CA THR A 32 1.91 2.78 -12.65
C THR A 32 1.35 3.38 -11.37
N VAL A 33 1.38 2.63 -10.26
CA VAL A 33 0.85 3.10 -8.97
C VAL A 33 1.87 3.94 -8.20
N THR A 34 3.15 3.58 -8.23
CA THR A 34 4.23 4.36 -7.60
C THR A 34 4.55 5.65 -8.35
N ALA A 35 4.09 5.81 -9.60
CA ALA A 35 4.12 7.11 -10.27
C ALA A 35 3.05 8.08 -9.73
N GLN A 36 1.99 7.55 -9.11
CA GLN A 36 0.88 8.34 -8.58
C GLN A 36 0.97 8.54 -7.05
N ILE A 37 1.82 7.78 -6.38
CA ILE A 37 2.09 7.88 -4.93
C ILE A 37 3.57 8.17 -4.76
N GLU A 38 3.93 9.15 -3.94
CA GLU A 38 5.34 9.37 -3.59
C GLU A 38 5.97 8.08 -3.05
N HIS A 39 7.05 7.62 -3.69
CA HIS A 39 7.64 6.30 -3.47
C HIS A 39 8.07 6.04 -2.00
N ASN A 40 8.31 7.10 -1.22
CA ASN A 40 8.67 7.02 0.19
C ASN A 40 7.47 6.90 1.14
N SER A 41 6.25 7.10 0.62
CA SER A 41 5.03 7.21 1.41
C SER A 41 4.25 5.89 1.46
N LEU A 42 4.64 4.91 0.64
CA LEU A 42 4.05 3.57 0.61
C LEU A 42 4.91 2.59 1.41
N THR A 43 4.29 1.77 2.26
CA THR A 43 5.01 0.75 3.03
C THR A 43 5.33 -0.47 2.18
N ALA A 44 4.41 -0.89 1.30
CA ALA A 44 4.65 -1.96 0.33
C ALA A 44 3.57 -2.01 -0.77
N PHE A 45 3.91 -2.66 -1.88
CA PHE A 45 3.00 -2.97 -2.99
C PHE A 45 2.87 -4.49 -3.20
N LEU A 46 1.66 -4.95 -3.53
CA LEU A 46 1.36 -6.33 -3.90
C LEU A 46 0.53 -6.36 -5.20
N GLN A 47 1.06 -7.03 -6.23
CA GLN A 47 0.33 -7.24 -7.47
C GLN A 47 -0.69 -8.38 -7.32
N LYS A 48 -1.90 -8.18 -7.82
CA LYS A 48 -2.93 -9.22 -7.90
C LYS A 48 -2.66 -10.16 -9.09
N PRO A 49 -2.89 -11.47 -8.96
CA PRO A 49 -3.39 -12.16 -7.76
C PRO A 49 -2.31 -12.29 -6.66
N VAL A 50 -2.71 -12.03 -5.41
CA VAL A 50 -1.80 -12.04 -4.27
C VAL A 50 -1.71 -13.45 -3.69
N LYS A 51 -0.50 -13.98 -3.52
CA LYS A 51 -0.28 -15.24 -2.78
C LYS A 51 -0.26 -14.96 -1.28
N VAL A 52 -0.83 -15.88 -0.50
CA VAL A 52 -0.89 -15.75 0.97
C VAL A 52 0.51 -15.63 1.59
N ALA A 53 1.49 -16.36 1.07
CA ALA A 53 2.88 -16.27 1.56
C ALA A 53 3.48 -14.86 1.38
N ASP A 54 3.25 -14.24 0.22
CA ASP A 54 3.75 -12.90 -0.08
C ASP A 54 3.07 -11.86 0.82
N LEU A 55 1.76 -11.98 1.02
CA LEU A 55 1.02 -11.13 1.95
C LEU A 55 1.55 -11.22 3.38
N LEU A 56 1.78 -12.44 3.89
CA LEU A 56 2.31 -12.65 5.23
C LEU A 56 3.71 -12.06 5.39
N ASN A 57 4.56 -12.19 4.39
CA ASN A 57 5.90 -11.61 4.41
C ASN A 57 5.84 -10.08 4.46
N VAL A 58 5.00 -9.46 3.62
CA VAL A 58 4.84 -8.00 3.61
C VAL A 58 4.28 -7.48 4.93
N ILE A 59 3.28 -8.14 5.52
CA ILE A 59 2.73 -7.74 6.82
C ILE A 59 3.83 -7.83 7.91
N LYS A 60 4.60 -8.92 7.94
CA LYS A 60 5.71 -9.06 8.90
C LYS A 60 6.73 -7.93 8.74
N SER A 61 7.16 -7.65 7.51
CA SER A 61 8.11 -6.56 7.24
C SER A 61 7.55 -5.20 7.65
N ALA A 62 6.28 -4.91 7.31
CA ALA A 62 5.63 -3.67 7.68
C ALA A 62 5.57 -3.50 9.21
N LEU A 63 5.25 -4.56 9.96
CA LEU A 63 5.15 -4.50 11.42
C LEU A 63 6.52 -4.49 12.12
N ALA A 64 7.55 -5.11 11.52
CA ALA A 64 8.90 -5.17 12.09
C ALA A 64 9.64 -3.83 12.09
N THR A 65 9.26 -2.88 11.22
CA THR A 65 9.82 -1.53 11.24
C THR A 65 9.25 -0.74 12.43
N GLN A 66 9.94 -0.79 13.57
CA GLN A 66 9.85 0.19 14.66
C GLN A 66 11.13 1.02 14.64
N VAL A 67 11.01 2.30 14.26
CA VAL A 67 11.94 3.38 14.62
C VAL A 67 11.08 4.60 14.95
#